data_AF-A0A540VTH6-F1
#
_entry.id   AF-A0A540VTH6-F1
#
_cell.length_a   1.000
_cell.length_b   1.000
_cell.length_c   1.000
_cell.angle_alpha   90.00
_cell.angle_beta   90.00
_cell.angle_gamma   90.00
#
_symmetry.space_group_name_H-M   'P 1'
#
loop_
_entity.id
_entity.type
_entity.pdbx_description
1 polymer ?
#
loop_
_entity_poly.entity_id
_entity_poly.type
_entity_poly.pdbx_seq_one_letter_code
_entity_poly.pdbx_strand_id
1 'polypeptide(L)'
;MAAKDVRFGDDTRHRMAAGVNTLANAVKVTLGPRGRNVVLEKSFGAPTVTKDGVSVAKEIELKDKFENMGAQMVKEVASQTSDAAGDGTTTATVLAQGILREGMKAVAAGMNPMDLKRGVDKAVEAAVAELHNLSKPCETDTAIAQVGSISANSDKAIGEIIADAMKKVGKEGVITVEEGSGLENELDVVEGMQFDRGYLSPYFINNQQSMAAELEDPYILLCDKKISNIRDLLPLLENVAKSSRPLLIVSEDIEGEALATLVVNSMRGIVKVAAVKAPGFGDRRKAMLEDIAILTGGTVISEEVGLTLEKATLDDLGTAKKVNVTKEETTVVNGGGSADGIKSRVDQIRAQMEDSTSDYDREKLQER
;
A
#
# COMPACT_ATOMS: atom_id res chain seq x y z
N MET A 1 -21.19 0.44 29.96
CA MET A 1 -20.55 1.51 29.16
C MET A 1 -19.79 2.43 30.09
N ALA A 2 -18.57 2.84 29.74
CA ALA A 2 -17.84 3.85 30.52
C ALA A 2 -18.54 5.21 30.44
N ALA A 3 -18.53 5.97 31.54
CA ALA A 3 -19.04 7.34 31.58
C ALA A 3 -18.29 8.22 30.55
N LYS A 4 -19.00 9.19 29.96
CA LYS A 4 -18.49 10.08 28.91
C LYS A 4 -18.38 11.51 29.44
N ASP A 5 -17.24 12.14 29.18
CA ASP A 5 -17.06 13.59 29.38
C ASP A 5 -17.53 14.32 28.12
N VAL A 6 -18.40 15.32 28.27
CA VAL A 6 -19.02 16.05 27.16
C VAL A 6 -18.86 17.54 27.41
N ARG A 7 -18.23 18.22 26.45
CA ARG A 7 -17.95 19.66 26.49
C ARG A 7 -18.52 20.36 25.26
N PHE A 8 -18.91 21.62 25.43
CA PHE A 8 -19.58 22.39 24.38
C PHE A 8 -18.90 23.73 24.14
N GLY A 9 -19.11 24.25 22.93
CA GLY A 9 -18.78 25.62 22.59
C GLY A 9 -17.28 25.87 22.54
N ASP A 10 -16.88 26.98 23.16
CA ASP A 10 -15.58 27.60 22.90
C ASP A 10 -14.40 26.92 23.60
N ASP A 11 -14.61 26.45 24.83
CA ASP A 11 -13.60 25.68 25.60
C ASP A 11 -13.16 24.43 24.83
N THR A 12 -14.12 23.67 24.27
CA THR A 12 -13.82 22.48 23.47
C THR A 12 -12.99 22.82 22.24
N ARG A 13 -13.36 23.88 21.51
CA ARG A 13 -12.64 24.30 20.30
C ARG A 13 -11.21 24.72 20.62
N HIS A 14 -10.99 25.47 21.70
CA HIS A 14 -9.65 25.88 22.12
C HIS A 14 -8.77 24.67 22.46
N ARG A 15 -9.32 23.66 23.16
CA ARG A 15 -8.59 22.42 23.46
C ARG A 15 -8.26 21.63 22.19
N MET A 16 -9.23 21.42 21.31
CA MET A 16 -8.97 20.74 20.03
C MET A 16 -7.89 21.48 19.21
N ALA A 17 -7.95 22.82 19.18
CA ALA A 17 -6.97 23.63 18.49
C ALA A 17 -5.58 23.56 19.12
N ALA A 18 -5.47 23.47 20.44
CA ALA A 18 -4.20 23.23 21.13
C ALA A 18 -3.58 21.90 20.66
N GLY A 19 -4.39 20.85 20.57
CA GLY A 19 -3.94 19.56 20.05
C GLY A 19 -3.48 19.61 18.59
N VAL A 20 -4.25 20.27 17.72
CA VAL A 20 -3.85 20.52 16.32
C VAL A 20 -2.55 21.30 16.25
N ASN A 21 -2.39 22.33 17.07
CA ASN A 21 -1.17 23.13 17.10
C ASN A 21 0.04 22.32 17.56
N THR A 22 -0.10 21.46 18.57
CA THR A 22 0.98 20.59 19.02
C THR A 22 1.45 19.68 17.88
N LEU A 23 0.52 19.02 17.19
CA LEU A 23 0.85 18.16 16.05
C LEU A 23 1.48 18.95 14.90
N ALA A 24 0.81 20.02 14.46
CA ALA A 24 1.26 20.80 13.31
C ALA A 24 2.60 21.51 13.58
N ASN A 25 2.85 21.98 14.81
CA ASN A 25 4.13 22.60 15.16
C ASN A 25 5.29 21.60 15.15
N ALA A 26 5.05 20.35 15.52
CA ALA A 26 6.05 19.28 15.46
C ALA A 26 6.31 18.84 14.01
N VAL A 27 5.28 18.76 13.17
CA VAL A 27 5.39 18.33 11.77
C VAL A 27 5.99 19.43 10.89
N LYS A 28 5.53 20.68 11.00
CA LYS A 28 5.90 21.75 10.06
C LYS A 28 7.38 22.11 10.02
N VAL A 29 8.16 21.77 11.05
CA VAL A 29 9.60 22.04 11.06
C VAL A 29 10.36 21.18 10.06
N THR A 30 9.75 20.09 9.56
CA THR A 30 10.34 19.22 8.55
C THR A 30 10.11 19.71 7.12
N LEU A 31 9.31 20.77 6.92
CA LEU A 31 8.89 21.22 5.59
C LEU A 31 10.05 21.78 4.76
N GLY A 32 10.18 21.26 3.54
CA GLY A 32 11.05 21.79 2.49
C GLY A 32 12.54 21.47 2.65
N PRO A 33 13.41 21.99 1.77
CA PRO A 33 14.84 21.62 1.72
C PRO A 33 15.63 22.06 2.97
N ARG A 34 15.10 23.03 3.72
CA ARG A 34 15.66 23.49 5.00
C ARG A 34 14.95 22.91 6.22
N GLY A 35 14.14 21.87 6.00
CA GLY A 35 13.49 21.07 7.04
C GLY A 35 14.49 20.58 8.06
N ARG A 36 14.12 20.71 9.33
CA ARG A 36 14.91 20.27 10.49
C ARG A 36 14.53 18.84 10.85
N ASN A 37 15.50 18.16 11.47
CA ASN A 37 15.28 16.82 11.99
C ASN A 37 14.39 16.88 13.22
N VAL A 38 13.47 15.92 13.31
CA VAL A 38 12.72 15.60 14.52
C VAL A 38 13.26 14.30 15.08
N VAL A 39 13.45 14.27 16.41
CA VAL A 39 13.95 13.10 17.12
C VAL A 39 12.77 12.42 17.80
N LEU A 40 12.56 11.14 17.51
CA LEU A 40 11.48 10.32 18.03
C LEU A 40 12.06 9.26 18.97
N GLU A 41 11.54 9.22 20.19
CA GLU A 41 11.93 8.21 21.17
C GLU A 41 11.47 6.81 20.73
N LYS A 42 12.29 5.80 21.01
CA LYS A 42 11.94 4.39 20.88
C LYS A 42 12.06 3.74 22.25
N SER A 43 11.11 2.86 22.59
CA SER A 43 11.13 2.12 23.86
C SER A 43 12.39 1.28 24.06
N PHE A 44 13.06 0.89 22.96
CA PHE A 44 14.33 0.18 22.97
C PHE A 44 15.24 0.68 21.84
N GLY A 45 16.53 0.75 22.10
CA GLY A 45 17.55 1.14 21.12
C GLY A 45 17.74 2.65 20.99
N ALA A 46 18.34 3.08 19.88
CA ALA A 46 18.58 4.48 19.59
C ALA A 46 17.31 5.17 19.06
N PRO A 47 17.14 6.49 19.31
CA PRO A 47 16.00 7.25 18.81
C PRO A 47 16.03 7.34 17.28
N THR A 48 14.86 7.43 16.65
CA THR A 48 14.75 7.68 15.22
C THR A 48 14.93 9.18 14.95
N VAL A 49 15.76 9.51 13.97
CA VAL A 49 15.92 10.89 13.49
C VAL A 49 15.30 10.96 12.11
N THR A 50 14.27 11.79 11.93
CA THR A 50 13.52 11.85 10.67
C THR A 50 13.20 13.28 10.24
N LYS A 51 13.03 13.46 8.93
CA LYS A 51 12.44 14.65 8.29
C LYS A 51 11.08 14.32 7.64
N ASP A 52 10.59 13.10 7.81
CA ASP A 52 9.30 12.70 7.27
C ASP A 52 8.18 13.17 8.21
N GLY A 53 7.27 14.01 7.68
CA GLY A 53 6.13 14.52 8.41
C GLY A 53 5.12 13.43 8.80
N VAL A 54 5.00 12.34 8.03
CA VAL A 54 4.10 11.23 8.32
C VAL A 54 4.57 10.47 9.55
N SER A 55 5.85 10.10 9.57
CA SER A 55 6.49 9.46 10.72
C SER A 55 6.33 10.30 11.98
N VAL A 56 6.54 11.62 11.91
CA VAL A 56 6.34 12.52 13.06
C VAL A 56 4.88 12.57 13.49
N ALA A 57 3.93 12.68 12.55
CA ALA A 57 2.50 12.72 12.88
C ALA A 57 2.00 11.41 13.50
N LYS A 58 2.58 10.27 13.10
CA LYS A 58 2.22 8.94 13.62
C LYS A 58 2.49 8.80 15.11
N GLU A 59 3.62 9.33 15.59
CA GLU A 59 4.05 9.23 17.00
C GLU A 59 3.34 10.21 17.95
N ILE A 60 2.54 11.15 17.44
CA ILE A 60 1.89 12.16 18.28
C ILE A 60 0.57 11.63 18.83
N GLU A 61 0.57 11.35 20.12
CA GLU A 61 -0.62 11.08 20.93
C GLU A 61 -0.59 11.95 22.19
N LEU A 62 -1.70 12.62 22.48
CA LEU A 62 -1.79 13.58 23.58
C LEU A 62 -2.55 12.99 24.77
N LYS A 63 -2.09 13.33 25.98
CA LYS A 63 -2.69 12.85 27.23
C LYS A 63 -4.11 13.40 27.46
N ASP A 64 -4.35 14.67 27.13
CA ASP A 64 -5.69 15.24 27.20
C ASP A 64 -6.52 14.73 26.02
N LYS A 65 -7.70 14.17 26.33
CA LYS A 65 -8.54 13.51 25.31
C LYS A 65 -9.07 14.49 24.26
N PHE A 66 -9.39 15.73 24.63
CA PHE A 66 -9.93 16.73 23.69
C PHE A 66 -8.83 17.30 22.79
N GLU A 67 -7.64 17.53 23.35
CA GLU A 67 -6.47 17.87 22.54
C GLU A 67 -6.12 16.72 21.59
N ASN A 68 -6.10 15.48 22.09
CA ASN A 68 -5.80 14.30 21.26
C ASN A 68 -6.81 14.14 20.13
N MET A 69 -8.11 14.36 20.39
CA MET A 69 -9.12 14.35 19.32
C MET A 69 -8.78 15.34 18.20
N GLY A 70 -8.37 16.57 18.55
CA GLY A 70 -7.91 17.54 17.55
C GLY A 70 -6.68 17.07 16.77
N ALA A 71 -5.68 16.52 17.48
CA ALA A 71 -4.48 15.97 16.84
C ALA A 71 -4.80 14.81 15.89
N GLN A 72 -5.61 13.83 16.31
CA GLN A 72 -6.00 12.69 15.48
C GLN A 72 -6.78 13.12 14.23
N MET A 73 -7.63 14.16 14.30
CA MET A 73 -8.33 14.67 13.12
C MET A 73 -7.39 15.22 12.05
N VAL A 74 -6.30 15.91 12.43
CA VAL A 74 -5.33 16.43 11.47
C VAL A 74 -4.34 15.36 11.01
N LYS A 75 -4.03 14.39 11.87
CA LYS A 75 -3.29 13.19 11.49
C LYS A 75 -4.00 12.42 10.38
N GLU A 76 -5.33 12.32 10.45
CA GLU A 76 -6.14 11.70 9.39
C GLU A 76 -6.00 12.45 8.06
N VAL A 77 -6.04 13.79 8.07
CA VAL A 77 -5.82 14.61 6.87
C VAL A 77 -4.44 14.33 6.25
N ALA A 78 -3.41 14.23 7.08
CA ALA A 78 -2.06 13.91 6.62
C ALA A 78 -1.98 12.48 6.04
N SER A 79 -2.61 11.49 6.69
CA SER A 79 -2.64 10.11 6.21
C SER A 79 -3.35 9.99 4.87
N GLN A 80 -4.57 10.55 4.74
CA GLN A 80 -5.34 10.49 3.49
C GLN A 80 -4.62 11.20 2.33
N THR A 81 -3.87 12.26 2.61
CA THR A 81 -3.03 12.92 1.59
C THR A 81 -1.91 11.99 1.13
N SER A 82 -1.27 11.29 2.07
CA SER A 82 -0.24 10.28 1.76
C SER A 82 -0.81 9.14 0.92
N ASP A 83 -1.97 8.63 1.31
CA ASP A 83 -2.60 7.48 0.65
C ASP A 83 -3.04 7.84 -0.78
N ALA A 84 -3.53 9.07 -0.99
CA ALA A 84 -4.01 9.51 -2.32
C ALA A 84 -2.90 10.02 -3.25
N ALA A 85 -1.83 10.62 -2.72
CA ALA A 85 -0.84 11.33 -3.52
C ALA A 85 0.63 10.91 -3.27
N GLY A 86 0.92 10.13 -2.24
CA GLY A 86 2.27 9.66 -1.91
C GLY A 86 3.23 10.71 -1.30
N ASP A 87 2.86 11.99 -1.29
CA ASP A 87 3.65 13.10 -0.75
C ASP A 87 2.70 14.24 -0.27
N GLY A 88 3.26 15.31 0.31
CA GLY A 88 2.52 16.54 0.64
C GLY A 88 1.86 16.55 2.02
N THR A 89 2.09 15.53 2.84
CA THR A 89 1.48 15.38 4.17
C THR A 89 1.81 16.53 5.13
N THR A 90 3.05 17.01 5.08
CA THR A 90 3.49 18.20 5.84
C THR A 90 2.78 19.46 5.35
N THR A 91 2.63 19.61 4.03
CA THR A 91 1.91 20.74 3.41
C THR A 91 0.43 20.73 3.81
N ALA A 92 -0.23 19.57 3.72
CA ALA A 92 -1.62 19.41 4.14
C ALA A 92 -1.82 19.76 5.62
N THR A 93 -0.90 19.33 6.49
CA THR A 93 -0.92 19.65 7.92
C THR A 93 -0.80 21.16 8.18
N VAL A 94 0.11 21.84 7.48
CA VAL A 94 0.30 23.31 7.62
C VAL A 94 -0.90 24.08 7.10
N LEU A 95 -1.49 23.67 5.97
CA LEU A 95 -2.72 24.26 5.44
C LEU A 95 -3.90 24.06 6.41
N ALA A 96 -4.08 22.85 6.93
CA ALA A 96 -5.12 22.55 7.90
C ALA A 96 -4.99 23.41 9.17
N GLN A 97 -3.77 23.56 9.71
CA GLN A 97 -3.50 24.46 10.84
C GLN A 97 -3.87 25.92 10.51
N GLY A 98 -3.49 26.41 9.33
CA GLY A 98 -3.78 27.78 8.89
C GLY A 98 -5.28 28.05 8.78
N ILE A 99 -6.02 27.18 8.08
CA ILE A 99 -7.46 27.29 7.88
C ILE A 99 -8.20 27.22 9.22
N LEU A 100 -7.85 26.25 10.08
CA LEU A 100 -8.49 26.08 11.38
C LEU A 100 -8.30 27.31 12.26
N ARG A 101 -7.07 27.85 12.32
CA ARG A 101 -6.74 28.99 13.18
C ARG A 101 -7.52 30.24 12.79
N GLU A 102 -7.58 30.58 11.51
CA GLU A 102 -8.30 31.77 11.06
C GLU A 102 -9.83 31.55 11.10
N GLY A 103 -10.30 30.33 10.80
CA GLY A 103 -11.71 29.95 10.94
C GLY A 103 -12.20 30.08 12.39
N MET A 104 -11.38 29.66 13.36
CA MET A 104 -11.73 29.81 14.78
C MET A 104 -11.85 31.27 15.22
N LYS A 105 -10.95 32.15 14.77
CA LYS A 105 -11.04 33.59 15.06
C LYS A 105 -12.34 34.18 14.50
N ALA A 106 -12.72 33.79 13.28
CA ALA A 106 -13.96 34.24 12.65
C ALA A 106 -15.20 33.76 13.42
N VAL A 107 -15.21 32.49 13.87
CA VAL A 107 -16.29 31.95 14.71
C VAL A 107 -16.37 32.67 16.06
N ALA A 108 -15.22 32.93 16.71
CA ALA A 108 -15.16 33.70 17.95
C ALA A 108 -15.65 35.14 17.77
N ALA A 109 -15.49 35.73 16.59
CA ALA A 109 -16.05 37.02 16.20
C ALA A 109 -17.56 36.99 15.90
N GLY A 110 -18.22 35.84 16.06
CA GLY A 110 -19.67 35.68 15.88
C GLY A 110 -20.10 35.37 14.45
N MET A 111 -19.17 35.06 13.54
CA MET A 111 -19.52 34.62 12.19
C MET A 111 -20.10 33.20 12.20
N ASN A 112 -21.01 32.93 11.27
CA ASN A 112 -21.65 31.61 11.14
C ASN A 112 -20.63 30.57 10.62
N PRO A 113 -20.34 29.49 11.39
CA PRO A 113 -19.39 28.46 10.99
C PRO A 113 -19.75 27.77 9.66
N MET A 114 -21.04 27.62 9.37
CA MET A 114 -21.51 26.97 8.13
C MET A 114 -21.27 27.85 6.91
N ASP A 115 -21.37 29.18 7.06
CA ASP A 115 -21.08 30.13 5.99
C ASP A 115 -19.57 30.21 5.72
N LEU A 116 -18.77 30.20 6.78
CA LEU A 116 -17.31 30.13 6.69
C LEU A 116 -16.88 28.87 5.95
N LYS A 117 -17.42 27.70 6.31
CA LYS A 117 -17.14 26.44 5.62
C LYS A 117 -17.49 26.54 4.13
N ARG A 118 -18.71 26.99 3.79
CA ARG A 118 -19.13 27.13 2.38
C ARG A 118 -18.22 28.08 1.59
N GLY A 119 -17.77 29.16 2.21
CA GLY A 119 -16.81 30.08 1.60
C GLY A 119 -15.45 29.44 1.33
N VAL A 120 -14.92 28.68 2.31
CA VAL A 120 -13.66 27.93 2.15
C VAL A 120 -13.79 26.87 1.05
N ASP A 121 -14.87 26.08 1.07
CA ASP A 121 -15.10 25.02 0.08
C ASP A 121 -15.13 25.60 -1.35
N LYS A 122 -15.86 26.71 -1.56
CA LYS A 122 -15.92 27.40 -2.85
C LYS A 122 -14.55 27.96 -3.30
N ALA A 123 -13.75 28.46 -2.36
CA ALA A 123 -12.41 28.94 -2.66
C ALA A 123 -11.45 27.79 -3.03
N VAL A 124 -11.58 26.64 -2.37
CA VAL A 124 -10.80 25.44 -2.68
C VAL A 124 -11.16 24.91 -4.07
N GLU A 125 -12.44 24.81 -4.42
CA GLU A 125 -12.87 24.39 -5.76
C GLU A 125 -12.28 25.28 -6.86
N ALA A 126 -12.34 26.61 -6.69
CA ALA A 126 -11.76 27.55 -7.63
C ALA A 126 -10.23 27.44 -7.71
N ALA A 127 -9.56 27.24 -6.58
CA ALA A 127 -8.11 27.06 -6.53
C ALA A 127 -7.66 25.76 -7.22
N VAL A 128 -8.40 24.66 -7.04
CA VAL A 128 -8.13 23.38 -7.70
C VAL A 128 -8.30 23.50 -9.21
N ALA A 129 -9.37 24.15 -9.67
CA ALA A 129 -9.58 24.39 -11.10
C ALA A 129 -8.41 25.18 -11.71
N GLU A 130 -7.94 26.22 -11.03
CA GLU A 130 -6.80 27.00 -11.51
C GLU A 130 -5.47 26.23 -11.44
N LEU A 131 -5.28 25.38 -10.43
CA LEU A 131 -4.12 24.48 -10.35
C LEU A 131 -4.06 23.53 -11.55
N HIS A 132 -5.21 23.01 -12.01
CA HIS A 132 -5.26 22.22 -13.23
C HIS A 132 -4.86 23.02 -14.47
N ASN A 133 -5.29 24.29 -14.58
CA ASN A 133 -4.91 25.17 -15.69
C ASN A 133 -3.41 25.50 -15.71
N LEU A 134 -2.80 25.63 -14.52
CA LEU A 134 -1.38 25.91 -14.36
C LEU A 134 -0.50 24.65 -14.50
N SER A 135 -1.11 23.47 -14.45
CA SER A 135 -0.40 22.18 -14.50
C SER A 135 0.33 22.01 -15.83
N LYS A 136 1.57 21.53 -15.75
CA LYS A 136 2.40 21.21 -16.92
C LYS A 136 2.68 19.71 -16.94
N PRO A 137 2.36 19.01 -18.04
CA PRO A 137 2.63 17.58 -18.16
C PRO A 137 4.12 17.23 -17.96
N CYS A 138 4.38 16.16 -17.21
CA CYS A 138 5.72 15.63 -16.97
C CYS A 138 6.04 14.54 -18.00
N GLU A 139 6.45 14.95 -19.20
CA GLU A 139 6.64 14.02 -20.33
C GLU A 139 8.08 13.57 -20.54
N THR A 140 9.05 14.33 -20.05
CA THR A 140 10.48 14.10 -20.32
C THR A 140 11.16 13.39 -19.15
N ASP A 141 12.11 12.51 -19.46
CA ASP A 141 12.98 11.84 -18.47
C ASP A 141 13.61 12.85 -17.49
N THR A 142 14.00 14.02 -18.01
CA THR A 142 14.55 15.12 -17.18
C THR A 142 13.55 15.68 -16.18
N ALA A 143 12.27 15.81 -16.56
CA ALA A 143 11.24 16.29 -15.66
C ALA A 143 10.90 15.23 -14.60
N ILE A 144 10.88 13.95 -14.97
CA ILE A 144 10.67 12.82 -14.05
C ILE A 144 11.79 12.79 -13.00
N ALA A 145 13.05 12.86 -13.44
CA ALA A 145 14.21 12.90 -12.54
C ALA A 145 14.17 14.11 -11.61
N GLN A 146 13.75 15.28 -12.11
CA GLN A 146 13.58 16.48 -11.28
C GLN A 146 12.53 16.28 -10.19
N VAL A 147 11.35 15.75 -10.53
CA VAL A 147 10.30 15.44 -9.55
C VAL A 147 10.82 14.47 -8.49
N GLY A 148 11.40 13.34 -8.92
CA GLY A 148 11.98 12.34 -8.02
C GLY A 148 13.04 12.94 -7.09
N SER A 149 13.92 13.78 -7.63
CA SER A 149 14.97 14.42 -6.83
C SER A 149 14.41 15.40 -5.79
N ILE A 150 13.39 16.18 -6.14
CA ILE A 150 12.79 17.16 -5.23
C ILE A 150 12.08 16.44 -4.08
N SER A 151 11.29 15.42 -4.37
CA SER A 151 10.62 14.60 -3.35
C SER A 151 11.61 13.81 -2.49
N ALA A 152 12.77 13.42 -3.04
CA ALA A 152 13.88 12.81 -2.31
C ALA A 152 14.77 13.84 -1.59
N ASN A 153 14.23 14.99 -1.15
CA ASN A 153 14.98 16.04 -0.45
C ASN A 153 16.20 16.58 -1.22
N SER A 154 16.05 16.77 -2.53
CA SER A 154 17.10 17.22 -3.47
C SER A 154 18.23 16.22 -3.71
N ASP A 155 17.97 14.93 -3.49
CA ASP A 155 18.89 13.86 -3.88
C ASP A 155 18.77 13.54 -5.37
N LYS A 156 19.80 13.92 -6.15
CA LYS A 156 19.83 13.70 -7.59
C LYS A 156 20.01 12.24 -7.97
N ALA A 157 20.77 11.47 -7.19
CA ALA A 157 21.04 10.07 -7.50
C ALA A 157 19.74 9.25 -7.45
N ILE A 158 18.89 9.52 -6.46
CA ILE A 158 17.56 8.89 -6.36
C ILE A 158 16.66 9.31 -7.54
N GLY A 159 16.63 10.59 -7.89
CA GLY A 159 15.84 11.07 -9.03
C GLY A 159 16.25 10.45 -10.36
N GLU A 160 17.55 10.32 -10.61
CA GLU A 160 18.10 9.68 -11.82
C GLU A 160 17.73 8.20 -11.91
N ILE A 161 17.88 7.44 -10.81
CA ILE A 161 17.54 6.01 -10.77
C ILE A 161 16.03 5.78 -11.00
N ILE A 162 15.17 6.63 -10.43
CA ILE A 162 13.71 6.54 -10.66
C ILE A 162 13.38 6.78 -12.15
N ALA A 163 14.01 7.77 -12.78
CA ALA A 163 13.79 8.05 -14.19
C ALA A 163 14.27 6.89 -15.08
N ASP A 164 15.43 6.30 -14.76
CA ASP A 164 15.95 5.13 -15.46
C ASP A 164 15.05 3.90 -15.27
N ALA A 165 14.52 3.69 -14.06
CA ALA A 165 13.56 2.62 -13.77
C ALA A 165 12.29 2.79 -14.62
N MET A 166 11.65 3.95 -14.56
CA MET A 166 10.45 4.28 -15.35
C MET A 166 10.68 4.16 -16.86
N LYS A 167 11.90 4.42 -17.33
CA LYS A 167 12.26 4.25 -18.74
C LYS A 167 12.34 2.78 -19.15
N LYS A 168 12.82 1.90 -18.27
CA LYS A 168 12.93 0.46 -18.54
C LYS A 168 11.57 -0.24 -18.47
N VAL A 169 10.75 0.06 -17.45
CA VAL A 169 9.45 -0.61 -17.25
C VAL A 169 8.26 0.11 -17.89
N GLY A 170 8.46 1.35 -18.33
CA GLY A 170 7.39 2.23 -18.81
C GLY A 170 6.73 3.03 -17.68
N LYS A 171 5.92 4.04 -18.04
CA LYS A 171 5.25 4.91 -17.05
C LYS A 171 4.23 4.20 -16.16
N GLU A 172 3.70 3.08 -16.65
CA GLU A 172 2.71 2.24 -15.97
C GLU A 172 3.32 0.94 -15.44
N GLY A 173 4.65 0.79 -15.53
CA GLY A 173 5.36 -0.38 -15.02
C GLY A 173 5.47 -0.37 -13.50
N VAL A 174 5.53 -1.57 -12.92
CA VAL A 174 5.68 -1.75 -11.47
C VAL A 174 7.14 -1.49 -11.07
N ILE A 175 7.35 -0.64 -10.06
CA ILE A 175 8.67 -0.36 -9.47
C ILE A 175 8.63 -0.72 -8.00
N THR A 176 9.56 -1.56 -7.57
CA THR A 176 9.76 -1.91 -6.15
C THR A 176 11.11 -1.40 -5.66
N VAL A 177 11.24 -1.20 -4.35
CA VAL A 177 12.48 -0.78 -3.70
C VAL A 177 12.85 -1.83 -2.65
N GLU A 178 14.11 -2.25 -2.66
CA GLU A 178 14.67 -3.23 -1.72
C GLU A 178 15.92 -2.69 -1.05
N GLU A 179 16.23 -3.20 0.15
CA GLU A 179 17.51 -2.89 0.81
C GLU A 179 18.65 -3.59 0.05
N GLY A 180 19.60 -2.79 -0.44
CA GLY A 180 20.78 -3.29 -1.14
C GLY A 180 21.76 -3.99 -0.20
N SER A 181 22.49 -4.98 -0.72
CA SER A 181 23.58 -5.65 0.02
C SER A 181 24.91 -4.88 -0.04
N GLY A 182 25.03 -3.95 -0.99
CA GLY A 182 26.20 -3.10 -1.22
C GLY A 182 26.04 -1.66 -0.75
N LEU A 183 27.05 -0.84 -1.04
CA LEU A 183 27.02 0.62 -0.78
C LEU A 183 26.42 1.41 -1.95
N GLU A 184 26.37 0.81 -3.13
CA GLU A 184 25.87 1.46 -4.35
C GLU A 184 24.39 1.11 -4.56
N ASN A 185 23.66 2.04 -5.18
CA ASN A 185 22.29 1.78 -5.58
C ASN A 185 22.29 0.95 -6.87
N GLU A 186 21.47 -0.11 -6.91
CA GLU A 186 21.36 -1.02 -8.05
C GLU A 186 19.97 -0.91 -8.69
N LEU A 187 19.87 -1.12 -10.00
CA LEU A 187 18.62 -1.12 -10.76
C LEU A 187 18.53 -2.36 -11.65
N ASP A 188 17.77 -3.34 -11.19
CA ASP A 188 17.49 -4.57 -11.92
C ASP A 188 16.05 -4.61 -12.41
N VAL A 189 15.85 -5.15 -13.60
CA VAL A 189 14.52 -5.46 -14.14
C VAL A 189 14.33 -6.95 -14.05
N VAL A 190 13.27 -7.36 -13.38
CA VAL A 190 12.90 -8.76 -13.19
C VAL A 190 11.46 -8.97 -13.60
N GLU A 191 11.13 -10.19 -14.00
CA GLU A 191 9.75 -10.56 -14.30
C GLU A 191 8.93 -10.57 -13.01
N GLY A 192 7.78 -9.90 -13.03
CA GLY A 192 6.94 -9.73 -11.86
C GLY A 192 5.54 -9.25 -12.23
N MET A 193 4.67 -9.18 -11.22
CA MET A 193 3.28 -8.76 -11.39
C MET A 193 2.80 -8.07 -10.12
N GLN A 194 1.95 -7.07 -10.27
CA GLN A 194 1.18 -6.47 -9.19
C GLN A 194 -0.31 -6.62 -9.47
N PHE A 195 -1.11 -6.89 -8.45
CA PHE A 195 -2.56 -6.92 -8.55
C PHE A 195 -3.25 -6.38 -7.29
N ASP A 196 -4.43 -5.78 -7.47
CA ASP A 196 -5.16 -4.99 -6.46
C ASP A 196 -5.91 -5.86 -5.44
N ARG A 197 -5.18 -6.75 -4.76
CA ARG A 197 -5.68 -7.56 -3.65
C ARG A 197 -4.68 -7.55 -2.50
N GLY A 198 -5.05 -6.92 -1.40
CA GLY A 198 -4.25 -6.94 -0.18
C GLY A 198 -4.54 -8.12 0.74
N TYR A 199 -3.88 -8.10 1.90
CA TYR A 199 -4.03 -9.13 2.93
C TYR A 199 -5.47 -9.21 3.47
N LEU A 200 -5.95 -10.43 3.71
CA LEU A 200 -7.26 -10.66 4.33
C LEU A 200 -7.30 -10.27 5.82
N SER A 201 -6.14 -10.22 6.47
CA SER A 201 -6.03 -9.87 7.88
C SER A 201 -4.77 -9.04 8.14
N PRO A 202 -4.86 -7.90 8.86
CA PRO A 202 -3.69 -7.12 9.28
C PRO A 202 -2.70 -7.90 10.15
N TYR A 203 -3.13 -9.03 10.73
CA TYR A 203 -2.25 -9.87 11.55
C TYR A 203 -1.20 -10.64 10.74
N PHE A 204 -1.26 -10.60 9.40
CA PHE A 204 -0.19 -11.13 8.54
C PHE A 204 0.99 -10.17 8.38
N ILE A 205 0.86 -8.90 8.81
CA ILE A 205 1.92 -7.89 8.72
C ILE A 205 3.10 -8.33 9.58
N ASN A 206 4.26 -8.50 8.93
CA ASN A 206 5.53 -8.78 9.60
C ASN A 206 6.48 -7.56 9.57
N ASN A 207 6.26 -6.60 8.66
CA ASN A 207 6.94 -5.31 8.67
C ASN A 207 5.97 -4.20 9.11
N GLN A 208 6.08 -3.78 10.37
CA GLN A 208 5.24 -2.74 10.96
C GLN A 208 5.53 -1.34 10.41
N GLN A 209 6.68 -1.11 9.77
CA GLN A 209 7.03 0.21 9.21
C GLN A 209 6.32 0.44 7.88
N SER A 210 6.40 -0.54 6.97
CA SER A 210 5.73 -0.52 5.68
C SER A 210 4.26 -0.96 5.75
N MET A 211 3.81 -1.47 6.91
CA MET A 211 2.48 -2.06 7.09
C MET A 211 2.21 -3.17 6.06
N ALA A 212 3.22 -3.99 5.80
CA ALA A 212 3.19 -5.00 4.76
C ALA A 212 3.60 -6.39 5.27
N ALA A 213 3.14 -7.42 4.57
CA ALA A 213 3.61 -8.79 4.74
C ALA A 213 4.66 -9.10 3.66
N GLU A 214 5.93 -9.09 4.05
CA GLU A 214 7.07 -9.38 3.19
C GLU A 214 7.47 -10.85 3.30
N LEU A 215 7.36 -11.58 2.20
CA LEU A 215 7.71 -13.01 2.14
C LEU A 215 8.93 -13.18 1.23
N GLU A 216 10.02 -13.71 1.78
CA GLU A 216 11.24 -14.07 1.04
C GLU A 216 11.21 -15.54 0.62
N ASP A 217 11.56 -15.80 -0.65
CA ASP A 217 11.49 -17.09 -1.31
C ASP A 217 10.20 -17.88 -1.00
N PRO A 218 8.98 -17.30 -1.11
CA PRO A 218 7.76 -18.00 -0.74
C PRO A 218 7.39 -19.09 -1.75
N TYR A 219 6.64 -20.07 -1.25
CA TYR A 219 5.73 -20.85 -2.09
C TYR A 219 4.43 -20.09 -2.33
N ILE A 220 3.79 -20.33 -3.47
CA ILE A 220 2.55 -19.65 -3.88
C ILE A 220 1.50 -20.70 -4.20
N LEU A 221 0.48 -20.80 -3.35
CA LEU A 221 -0.69 -21.65 -3.56
C LEU A 221 -1.74 -20.87 -4.36
N LEU A 222 -2.13 -21.41 -5.50
CA LEU A 222 -3.17 -20.86 -6.39
C LEU A 222 -4.39 -21.78 -6.38
N CYS A 223 -5.53 -21.28 -5.91
CA CYS A 223 -6.74 -22.09 -5.78
C CYS A 223 -7.97 -21.35 -6.31
N ASP A 224 -8.67 -21.91 -7.30
CA ASP A 224 -9.93 -21.34 -7.80
C ASP A 224 -11.15 -21.81 -6.98
N LYS A 225 -11.02 -21.81 -5.65
CA LYS A 225 -12.11 -22.16 -4.73
C LYS A 225 -12.00 -21.34 -3.44
N LYS A 226 -13.14 -21.15 -2.77
CA LYS A 226 -13.18 -20.64 -1.40
C LYS A 226 -12.65 -21.67 -0.42
N ILE A 227 -11.79 -21.23 0.49
CA ILE A 227 -11.20 -22.06 1.54
C ILE A 227 -11.84 -21.69 2.88
N SER A 228 -12.81 -22.49 3.32
CA SER A 228 -13.49 -22.29 4.60
C SER A 228 -13.01 -23.27 5.68
N ASN A 229 -12.47 -24.44 5.28
CA ASN A 229 -12.05 -25.51 6.17
C ASN A 229 -10.52 -25.64 6.17
N ILE A 230 -9.91 -25.61 7.36
CA ILE A 230 -8.45 -25.74 7.50
C ILE A 230 -7.95 -27.15 7.19
N ARG A 231 -8.81 -28.19 7.34
CA ARG A 231 -8.41 -29.60 7.15
C ARG A 231 -7.88 -29.86 5.76
N ASP A 232 -8.44 -29.17 4.78
CA ASP A 232 -8.08 -29.34 3.37
C ASP A 232 -6.67 -28.81 3.09
N LEU A 233 -6.18 -27.86 3.91
CA LEU A 233 -4.85 -27.27 3.83
C LEU A 233 -3.80 -27.96 4.71
N LEU A 234 -4.20 -28.76 5.70
CA LEU A 234 -3.25 -29.34 6.67
C LEU A 234 -2.09 -30.12 6.02
N PRO A 235 -2.33 -31.03 5.04
CA PRO A 235 -1.24 -31.79 4.43
C PRO A 235 -0.20 -30.88 3.75
N LEU A 236 -0.68 -29.83 3.08
CA LEU A 236 0.17 -28.88 2.38
C LEU A 236 0.93 -27.99 3.36
N LEU A 237 0.26 -27.46 4.39
CA LEU A 237 0.88 -26.62 5.42
C LEU A 237 1.97 -27.36 6.19
N GLU A 238 1.79 -28.65 6.46
CA GLU A 238 2.82 -29.49 7.09
C GLU A 238 4.07 -29.63 6.20
N ASN A 239 3.89 -29.79 4.89
CA ASN A 239 5.00 -29.90 3.94
C ASN A 239 5.74 -28.56 3.77
N VAL A 240 5.00 -27.45 3.69
CA VAL A 240 5.57 -26.11 3.67
C VAL A 240 6.32 -25.82 4.97
N ALA A 241 5.76 -26.15 6.13
CA ALA A 241 6.43 -25.94 7.42
C ALA A 241 7.76 -26.70 7.51
N LYS A 242 7.83 -27.94 6.98
CA LYS A 242 9.09 -28.71 6.90
C LYS A 242 10.16 -28.03 6.04
N SER A 243 9.75 -27.34 4.98
CA SER A 243 10.66 -26.58 4.11
C SER A 243 11.18 -25.28 4.74
N SER A 244 10.57 -24.83 5.86
CA SER A 244 10.85 -23.54 6.52
C SER A 244 10.71 -22.31 5.61
N ARG A 245 10.06 -22.45 4.45
CA ARG A 245 9.75 -21.35 3.53
C ARG A 245 8.37 -20.74 3.83
N PRO A 246 8.17 -19.44 3.58
CA PRO A 246 6.85 -18.83 3.70
C PRO A 246 5.89 -19.32 2.61
N LEU A 247 4.59 -19.10 2.83
CA LEU A 247 3.53 -19.43 1.89
C LEU A 247 2.60 -18.23 1.65
N LEU A 248 2.41 -17.89 0.37
CA LEU A 248 1.33 -17.03 -0.08
C LEU A 248 0.16 -17.91 -0.52
N ILE A 249 -1.04 -17.63 -0.02
CA ILE A 249 -2.28 -18.27 -0.49
C ILE A 249 -3.08 -17.26 -1.29
N VAL A 250 -3.29 -17.55 -2.58
CA VAL A 250 -4.18 -16.80 -3.47
C VAL A 250 -5.38 -17.70 -3.79
N SER A 251 -6.55 -17.33 -3.27
CA SER A 251 -7.78 -18.09 -3.50
C SER A 251 -8.98 -17.19 -3.78
N GLU A 252 -10.11 -17.75 -4.22
CA GLU A 252 -11.34 -16.96 -4.39
C GLU A 252 -11.70 -16.19 -3.10
N ASP A 253 -11.64 -16.89 -1.96
CA ASP A 253 -11.76 -16.29 -0.63
C ASP A 253 -11.16 -17.24 0.43
N ILE A 254 -10.81 -16.71 1.60
CA ILE A 254 -10.48 -17.50 2.79
C ILE A 254 -11.29 -16.95 3.95
N GLU A 255 -12.16 -17.79 4.52
CA GLU A 255 -13.13 -17.36 5.51
C GLU A 255 -13.27 -18.35 6.68
N GLY A 256 -13.95 -17.89 7.74
CA GLY A 256 -14.31 -18.72 8.88
C GLY A 256 -13.12 -19.28 9.65
N GLU A 257 -13.16 -20.59 9.90
CA GLU A 257 -12.16 -21.31 10.71
C GLU A 257 -10.78 -21.33 10.05
N ALA A 258 -10.73 -21.42 8.71
CA ALA A 258 -9.47 -21.44 7.97
C ALA A 258 -8.67 -20.15 8.20
N LEU A 259 -9.30 -18.98 8.03
CA LEU A 259 -8.62 -17.69 8.23
C LEU A 259 -8.17 -17.50 9.68
N ALA A 260 -9.04 -17.79 10.65
CA ALA A 260 -8.71 -17.66 12.07
C ALA A 260 -7.51 -18.55 12.46
N THR A 261 -7.45 -19.77 11.94
CA THR A 261 -6.37 -20.70 12.22
C THR A 261 -5.04 -20.26 11.57
N LEU A 262 -5.09 -19.77 10.33
CA LEU A 262 -3.91 -19.21 9.65
C LEU A 262 -3.36 -18.00 10.41
N VAL A 263 -4.23 -17.08 10.85
CA VAL A 263 -3.82 -15.90 11.63
C VAL A 263 -3.14 -16.30 12.93
N VAL A 264 -3.74 -17.19 13.72
CA VAL A 264 -3.18 -17.61 15.02
C VAL A 264 -1.84 -18.32 14.84
N ASN A 265 -1.70 -19.18 13.83
CA ASN A 265 -0.45 -19.90 13.58
C ASN A 265 0.65 -18.99 13.01
N SER A 266 0.29 -18.01 12.18
CA SER A 266 1.22 -16.99 11.68
C SER A 266 1.74 -16.10 12.81
N MET A 267 0.86 -15.63 13.70
CA MET A 267 1.25 -14.85 14.89
C MET A 267 2.15 -15.63 15.86
N ARG A 268 1.98 -16.95 15.95
CA ARG A 268 2.84 -17.82 16.77
C ARG A 268 4.16 -18.20 16.10
N GLY A 269 4.37 -17.79 14.85
CA GLY A 269 5.56 -18.13 14.07
C GLY A 269 5.67 -19.60 13.68
N ILE A 270 4.58 -20.37 13.77
CA ILE A 270 4.56 -21.80 13.43
C ILE A 270 4.65 -21.97 11.91
N VAL A 271 3.89 -21.16 11.17
CA VAL A 271 3.93 -21.12 9.71
C VAL A 271 3.90 -19.66 9.27
N LYS A 272 4.86 -19.24 8.46
CA LYS A 272 4.87 -17.90 7.86
C LYS A 272 3.92 -17.88 6.67
N VAL A 273 2.67 -17.44 6.88
CA VAL A 273 1.64 -17.43 5.84
C VAL A 273 1.04 -16.03 5.70
N ALA A 274 0.80 -15.63 4.45
CA ALA A 274 -0.10 -14.53 4.11
C ALA A 274 -1.18 -15.04 3.14
N ALA A 275 -2.38 -14.47 3.24
CA ALA A 275 -3.50 -14.84 2.41
C ALA A 275 -4.16 -13.62 1.76
N VAL A 276 -4.43 -13.75 0.46
CA VAL A 276 -5.02 -12.69 -0.38
C VAL A 276 -6.12 -13.30 -1.25
N LYS A 277 -7.08 -12.47 -1.65
CA LYS A 277 -8.08 -12.90 -2.64
C LYS A 277 -7.45 -12.94 -4.03
N ALA A 278 -7.97 -13.79 -4.89
CA ALA A 278 -7.62 -13.80 -6.30
C ALA A 278 -8.11 -12.51 -6.98
N PRO A 279 -7.35 -11.97 -7.95
CA PRO A 279 -7.78 -10.83 -8.73
C PRO A 279 -8.91 -11.21 -9.70
N GLY A 280 -9.75 -10.24 -10.05
CA GLY A 280 -10.88 -10.45 -10.96
C GLY A 280 -12.07 -11.20 -10.35
N PHE A 281 -13.00 -11.62 -11.22
CA PHE A 281 -14.21 -12.38 -10.89
C PHE A 281 -14.61 -13.30 -12.06
N GLY A 282 -15.29 -14.41 -11.79
CA GLY A 282 -15.76 -15.36 -12.81
C GLY A 282 -14.62 -15.90 -13.68
N ASP A 283 -14.84 -16.00 -14.99
CA ASP A 283 -13.83 -16.54 -15.93
C ASP A 283 -12.54 -15.70 -15.99
N ARG A 284 -12.63 -14.40 -15.69
CA ARG A 284 -11.43 -13.54 -15.62
C ARG A 284 -10.55 -13.91 -14.44
N ARG A 285 -11.13 -14.28 -13.30
CA ARG A 285 -10.37 -14.75 -12.14
C ARG A 285 -9.57 -15.99 -12.48
N LYS A 286 -10.19 -16.95 -13.19
CA LYS A 286 -9.51 -18.16 -13.66
C LYS A 286 -8.35 -17.82 -14.60
N ALA A 287 -8.59 -16.93 -15.56
CA ALA A 287 -7.58 -16.51 -16.52
C ALA A 287 -6.40 -15.80 -15.84
N MET A 288 -6.66 -14.93 -14.86
CA MET A 288 -5.62 -14.23 -14.09
C MET A 288 -4.88 -15.17 -13.12
N LEU A 289 -5.57 -16.13 -12.49
CA LEU A 289 -4.91 -17.16 -11.69
C LEU A 289 -3.94 -18.00 -12.53
N GLU A 290 -4.32 -18.30 -13.77
CA GLU A 290 -3.43 -18.98 -14.73
C GLU A 290 -2.23 -18.10 -15.11
N ASP A 291 -2.40 -16.78 -15.25
CA ASP A 291 -1.28 -15.88 -15.51
C ASP A 291 -0.28 -15.87 -14.35
N ILE A 292 -0.78 -15.83 -13.11
CA ILE A 292 0.06 -15.93 -11.90
C ILE A 292 0.74 -17.31 -11.84
N ALA A 293 0.04 -18.38 -12.23
CA ALA A 293 0.59 -19.74 -12.28
C ALA A 293 1.77 -19.82 -13.26
N ILE A 294 1.60 -19.31 -14.48
CA ILE A 294 2.65 -19.28 -15.51
C ILE A 294 3.83 -18.41 -15.06
N LEU A 295 3.58 -17.24 -14.47
CA LEU A 295 4.62 -16.34 -13.94
C LEU A 295 5.44 -17.00 -12.83
N THR A 296 4.79 -17.75 -11.94
CA THR A 296 5.43 -18.33 -10.74
C THR A 296 5.87 -19.79 -10.93
N GLY A 297 5.52 -20.41 -12.07
CA GLY A 297 5.78 -21.83 -12.35
C GLY A 297 4.89 -22.80 -11.56
N GLY A 298 3.76 -22.34 -11.01
CA GLY A 298 2.82 -23.16 -10.25
C GLY A 298 1.69 -23.73 -11.10
N THR A 299 0.79 -24.49 -10.47
CA THR A 299 -0.42 -25.03 -11.10
C THR A 299 -1.66 -24.55 -10.34
N VAL A 300 -2.69 -24.08 -11.06
CA VAL A 300 -3.95 -23.68 -10.44
C VAL A 300 -4.74 -24.90 -9.98
N ILE A 301 -4.98 -25.00 -8.67
CA ILE A 301 -5.80 -26.06 -8.09
C ILE A 301 -7.28 -25.72 -8.31
N SER A 302 -7.91 -26.47 -9.20
CA SER A 302 -9.33 -26.35 -9.51
C SER A 302 -9.97 -27.72 -9.69
N GLU A 303 -11.27 -27.81 -9.37
CA GLU A 303 -12.05 -29.05 -9.56
C GLU A 303 -12.18 -29.41 -11.05
N GLU A 304 -12.10 -28.43 -11.95
CA GLU A 304 -12.20 -28.61 -13.41
C GLU A 304 -11.02 -29.41 -13.98
N VAL A 305 -9.84 -29.26 -13.38
CA VAL A 305 -8.63 -30.00 -13.75
C VAL A 305 -8.48 -31.30 -12.92
N GLY A 306 -9.43 -31.56 -12.01
CA GLY A 306 -9.44 -32.76 -11.16
C GLY A 306 -8.44 -32.74 -10.00
N LEU A 307 -7.90 -31.56 -9.67
CA LEU A 307 -6.98 -31.35 -8.54
C LEU A 307 -7.76 -30.95 -7.28
N THR A 308 -7.34 -31.45 -6.12
CA THR A 308 -7.91 -31.08 -4.82
C THR A 308 -6.82 -30.64 -3.85
N LEU A 309 -7.16 -29.76 -2.90
CA LEU A 309 -6.22 -29.20 -1.94
C LEU A 309 -5.56 -30.29 -1.07
N GLU A 310 -6.26 -31.38 -0.75
CA GLU A 310 -5.70 -32.45 0.09
C GLU A 310 -4.61 -33.26 -0.62
N LYS A 311 -4.64 -33.28 -1.96
CA LYS A 311 -3.67 -33.99 -2.80
C LYS A 311 -2.56 -33.08 -3.34
N ALA A 312 -2.66 -31.79 -3.07
CA ALA A 312 -1.67 -30.81 -3.52
C ALA A 312 -0.30 -31.12 -2.91
N THR A 313 0.72 -31.05 -3.75
CA THR A 313 2.13 -31.28 -3.42
C THR A 313 2.91 -29.97 -3.51
N LEU A 314 4.17 -29.98 -3.07
CA LEU A 314 5.05 -28.81 -3.20
C LEU A 314 5.35 -28.48 -4.67
N ASP A 315 5.25 -29.46 -5.58
CA ASP A 315 5.50 -29.28 -7.01
C ASP A 315 4.35 -28.55 -7.72
N ASP A 316 3.15 -28.55 -7.12
CA ASP A 316 1.99 -27.79 -7.62
C ASP A 316 2.08 -26.30 -7.25
N LEU A 317 2.93 -25.94 -6.28
CA LEU A 317 3.07 -24.57 -5.79
C LEU A 317 3.99 -23.76 -6.70
N GLY A 318 3.59 -22.53 -6.96
CA GLY A 318 4.47 -21.54 -7.59
C GLY A 318 5.58 -21.10 -6.65
N THR A 319 6.60 -20.47 -7.20
CA THR A 319 7.69 -19.85 -6.44
C THR A 319 7.97 -18.45 -6.94
N ALA A 320 8.48 -17.60 -6.06
CA ALA A 320 9.01 -16.29 -6.40
C ALA A 320 10.17 -15.96 -5.46
N LYS A 321 11.01 -14.99 -5.82
CA LYS A 321 12.10 -14.52 -4.95
C LYS A 321 11.55 -13.69 -3.78
N LYS A 322 10.59 -12.82 -4.04
CA LYS A 322 9.94 -12.00 -3.02
C LYS A 322 8.47 -11.77 -3.35
N VAL A 323 7.63 -11.75 -2.33
CA VAL A 323 6.24 -11.27 -2.41
C VAL A 323 6.04 -10.22 -1.34
N ASN A 324 5.45 -9.09 -1.74
CA ASN A 324 5.04 -8.04 -0.81
C ASN A 324 3.52 -7.88 -0.86
N VAL A 325 2.85 -7.97 0.29
CA VAL A 325 1.40 -7.82 0.39
C VAL A 325 1.07 -6.64 1.29
N THR A 326 0.43 -5.62 0.73
CA THR A 326 -0.07 -4.45 1.46
C THR A 326 -1.56 -4.60 1.76
N LYS A 327 -2.18 -3.53 2.29
CA LYS A 327 -3.62 -3.50 2.54
C LYS A 327 -4.45 -3.61 1.26
N GLU A 328 -3.91 -3.12 0.13
CA GLU A 328 -4.67 -2.93 -1.11
C GLU A 328 -4.11 -3.77 -2.25
N GLU A 329 -2.82 -4.07 -2.24
CA GLU A 329 -2.10 -4.65 -3.38
C GLU A 329 -1.22 -5.84 -2.97
N THR A 330 -0.95 -6.72 -3.92
CA THR A 330 0.07 -7.77 -3.82
C THR A 330 1.02 -7.65 -4.99
N THR A 331 2.32 -7.65 -4.70
CA THR A 331 3.39 -7.58 -5.69
C THR A 331 4.25 -8.84 -5.61
N VAL A 332 4.36 -9.55 -6.73
CA VAL A 332 5.20 -10.74 -6.91
C VAL A 332 6.44 -10.34 -7.70
N VAL A 333 7.62 -10.54 -7.12
CA VAL A 333 8.91 -10.13 -7.69
C VAL A 333 9.73 -11.37 -8.03
N ASN A 334 10.15 -11.47 -9.29
CA ASN A 334 10.98 -12.55 -9.83
C ASN A 334 10.34 -13.93 -9.61
N GLY A 335 9.29 -14.19 -10.38
CA GLY A 335 8.58 -15.48 -10.38
C GLY A 335 9.44 -16.61 -10.97
N GLY A 336 9.25 -17.83 -10.46
CA GLY A 336 10.00 -19.02 -10.89
C GLY A 336 9.55 -19.63 -12.23
N GLY A 337 8.65 -18.96 -12.95
CA GLY A 337 8.16 -19.39 -14.26
C GLY A 337 9.23 -19.35 -15.35
N SER A 338 9.04 -20.14 -16.41
CA SER A 338 9.96 -20.12 -17.56
C SER A 338 9.65 -18.93 -18.48
N ALA A 339 10.69 -18.27 -18.97
CA ALA A 339 10.55 -17.15 -19.90
C ALA A 339 9.77 -17.53 -21.18
N ASP A 340 9.94 -18.75 -21.67
CA ASP A 340 9.20 -19.29 -22.83
C ASP A 340 7.70 -19.47 -22.54
N GLY A 341 7.36 -19.92 -21.32
CA GLY A 341 5.97 -20.03 -20.87
C GLY A 341 5.30 -18.67 -20.77
N ILE A 342 5.97 -17.70 -20.15
CA ILE A 342 5.48 -16.32 -20.02
C ILE A 342 5.29 -15.70 -21.42
N LYS A 343 6.28 -15.82 -22.30
CA LYS A 343 6.19 -15.27 -23.67
C LYS A 343 5.04 -15.90 -24.46
N SER A 344 4.88 -17.22 -24.38
CA SER A 344 3.78 -17.93 -25.03
C SER A 344 2.42 -17.43 -24.52
N ARG A 345 2.32 -17.14 -23.22
CA ARG A 345 1.10 -16.60 -22.62
C ARG A 345 0.79 -15.19 -23.10
N VAL A 346 1.79 -14.31 -23.16
CA VAL A 346 1.64 -12.96 -23.72
C VAL A 346 1.16 -13.00 -25.17
N ASP A 347 1.74 -13.88 -25.99
CA ASP A 347 1.35 -14.02 -27.40
C ASP A 347 -0.10 -14.55 -27.55
N GLN A 348 -0.54 -15.44 -26.66
CA GLN A 348 -1.94 -15.89 -26.60
C GLN A 348 -2.90 -14.76 -26.26
N ILE A 349 -2.57 -13.92 -25.26
CA ILE A 349 -3.41 -12.79 -24.85
C ILE A 349 -3.50 -11.74 -25.96
N ARG A 350 -2.39 -11.47 -26.65
CA ARG A 350 -2.37 -10.57 -27.82
C ARG A 350 -3.25 -11.07 -28.96
N ALA A 351 -3.21 -12.37 -29.28
CA ALA A 351 -4.11 -12.94 -30.27
C ALA A 351 -5.59 -12.82 -29.85
N GLN A 352 -5.90 -13.06 -28.57
CA GLN A 352 -7.25 -12.89 -28.03
C GLN A 352 -7.73 -11.42 -28.11
N MET A 353 -6.83 -10.45 -27.95
CA MET A 353 -7.17 -9.02 -28.11
C MET A 353 -7.58 -8.68 -29.55
N GLU A 354 -6.85 -9.21 -30.54
CA GLU A 354 -7.14 -8.98 -31.96
C GLU A 354 -8.48 -9.61 -32.36
N ASP A 355 -8.77 -10.80 -31.86
CA ASP A 355 -10.02 -11.53 -32.13
C ASP A 355 -11.23 -10.97 -31.34
N SER A 356 -10.99 -10.16 -30.30
CA SER A 356 -12.06 -9.58 -29.49
C SER A 356 -12.84 -8.51 -30.27
N THR A 357 -14.17 -8.60 -30.19
CA THR A 357 -15.12 -7.64 -30.80
C THR A 357 -15.62 -6.57 -29.83
N SER A 358 -15.19 -6.63 -28.57
CA SER A 358 -15.64 -5.78 -27.47
C SER A 358 -14.48 -4.92 -26.97
N ASP A 359 -14.66 -3.58 -26.99
CA ASP A 359 -13.64 -2.64 -26.51
C ASP A 359 -13.33 -2.85 -25.01
N TYR A 360 -14.35 -3.22 -24.22
CA TYR A 360 -14.20 -3.55 -22.81
C TYR A 360 -13.33 -4.80 -22.59
N ASP A 361 -13.45 -5.81 -23.44
CA ASP A 361 -12.64 -7.03 -23.31
C ASP A 361 -11.22 -6.80 -23.82
N ARG A 362 -11.03 -5.91 -24.82
CA ARG A 362 -9.69 -5.50 -25.27
C ARG A 362 -8.93 -4.76 -24.18
N GLU A 363 -9.54 -3.76 -23.54
CA GLU A 363 -8.93 -3.02 -22.43
C GLU A 363 -8.51 -3.98 -21.31
N LYS A 364 -9.36 -4.97 -21.01
CA LYS A 364 -9.13 -5.91 -19.91
C LYS A 364 -8.15 -7.03 -20.24
N LEU A 365 -7.96 -7.35 -21.52
CA LEU A 365 -6.87 -8.19 -21.98
C LEU A 365 -5.55 -7.41 -22.05
N GLN A 366 -5.59 -6.11 -22.32
CA GLN A 366 -4.43 -5.24 -22.30
C GLN A 366 -3.88 -5.02 -20.88
N GLU A 367 -4.75 -5.04 -19.86
CA GLU A 367 -4.35 -5.04 -18.45
C GLU A 367 -3.61 -6.31 -18.00
N ARG A 368 -3.73 -7.42 -18.74
CA ARG A 368 -3.15 -8.74 -18.40
C ARG A 368 -1.85 -8.99 -19.15
#